data_AF-A0A9W7FNN6-F1
#
_entry.id   AF-A0A9W7FNN6-F1
#
_cell.length_a   1.000
_cell.length_b   1.000
_cell.length_c   1.000
_cell.angle_alpha   90.00
_cell.angle_beta   90.00
_cell.angle_gamma   90.00
#
_symmetry.space_group_name_H-M   'P 1'
#
loop_
_entity.id
_entity.type
_entity.pdbx_description
1 polymer ?
#
loop_
_entity_poly.entity_id
_entity_poly.type
_entity_poly.pdbx_seq_one_letter_code
_entity_poly.pdbx_strand_id
1 'polypeptide(L)'
;MSLLRFPIRLIQSYNILLQKHPTPVNFITGGTLGFVGDVICQVGLEGKKLDKSSSEFIDIRRSLSLSIFGSFYSGGICVRLYSLYPHLTPSFAKSRQLFKGMWASGMDNFIHVPFCYTPMFYFITDGIKGVSFEGSLGKLIIFTFGTHARSNFLTNYNSAS
;
A
#
# COMPACT_ATOMS: atom_id res chain seq x y z
N MET A 1 -14.22 -3.00 35.17
CA MET A 1 -13.80 -4.25 34.48
C MET A 1 -14.61 -4.59 33.21
N SER A 2 -15.66 -3.83 32.85
CA SER A 2 -16.49 -4.08 31.65
C SER A 2 -15.93 -3.48 30.34
N LEU A 3 -15.22 -2.35 30.40
CA LEU A 3 -14.71 -1.63 29.22
C LEU A 3 -13.71 -2.43 28.38
N LEU A 4 -12.90 -3.30 29.00
CA LEU A 4 -11.93 -4.15 28.28
C LEU A 4 -12.56 -5.33 27.54
N ARG A 5 -13.80 -5.74 27.88
CA ARG A 5 -14.45 -6.90 27.24
C ARG A 5 -14.97 -6.59 25.84
N PHE A 6 -15.32 -5.33 25.58
CA PHE A 6 -15.85 -4.89 24.29
C PHE A 6 -14.85 -5.04 23.14
N PRO A 7 -13.60 -4.51 23.20
CA PRO A 7 -12.65 -4.66 22.11
C PRO A 7 -12.26 -6.12 21.84
N ILE A 8 -12.20 -6.95 22.89
CA ILE A 8 -11.90 -8.37 22.75
C ILE A 8 -12.98 -9.07 21.91
N ARG A 9 -14.26 -8.80 22.16
CA ARG A 9 -15.36 -9.39 21.37
C ARG A 9 -15.33 -8.94 19.91
N LEU A 10 -15.03 -7.66 19.64
CA LEU A 10 -14.90 -7.16 18.27
C LEU A 10 -13.76 -7.87 17.52
N ILE A 11 -12.59 -8.03 18.15
CA ILE A 11 -11.45 -8.74 17.56
C ILE A 11 -11.80 -10.20 17.29
N GLN A 12 -12.51 -10.86 18.20
CA GLN A 12 -12.96 -12.25 18.00
C GLN A 12 -13.93 -12.37 16.84
N SER A 13 -14.95 -11.51 16.77
CA SER A 13 -15.89 -11.48 15.64
C SER A 13 -15.20 -11.19 14.32
N TYR A 14 -14.24 -10.25 14.30
CA TYR A 14 -13.42 -9.96 13.13
C TYR A 14 -12.62 -11.19 12.68
N ASN A 15 -11.94 -11.88 13.60
CA ASN A 15 -11.16 -13.08 13.27
C ASN A 15 -12.03 -14.21 12.71
N ILE A 16 -13.24 -14.42 13.27
CA ILE A 16 -14.20 -15.41 12.75
C ILE A 16 -14.60 -15.03 11.32
N LEU A 17 -14.90 -13.77 11.07
CA LEU A 17 -15.29 -13.29 9.74
C LEU A 17 -14.13 -13.41 8.74
N LEU A 18 -12.92 -13.07 9.17
CA LEU A 18 -11.69 -13.18 8.39
C LEU A 18 -11.38 -14.63 8.01
N GLN A 19 -11.59 -15.59 8.92
CA GLN A 19 -11.43 -17.02 8.61
C GLN A 19 -12.50 -17.53 7.65
N LYS A 20 -13.75 -17.08 7.82
CA LYS A 20 -14.88 -17.52 6.98
C LYS A 20 -14.83 -16.93 5.56
N HIS A 21 -14.43 -15.66 5.44
CA HIS A 21 -14.43 -14.90 4.20
C HIS A 21 -13.14 -14.07 4.04
N PRO A 22 -11.98 -14.73 3.86
CA PRO A 22 -10.67 -14.05 3.93
C PRO A 22 -10.52 -12.96 2.87
N THR A 23 -10.94 -13.22 1.64
CA THR A 23 -10.77 -12.26 0.54
C THR A 23 -11.58 -10.97 0.76
N PRO A 24 -12.92 -10.98 0.86
CA PRO A 24 -13.68 -9.74 0.98
C PRO A 24 -13.35 -8.98 2.26
N VAL A 25 -13.08 -9.68 3.37
CA VAL A 25 -12.68 -9.03 4.62
C VAL A 25 -11.35 -8.31 4.46
N ASN A 26 -10.33 -8.95 3.87
CA ASN A 26 -9.05 -8.30 3.63
C ASN A 26 -9.16 -7.11 2.65
N PHE A 27 -10.02 -7.18 1.63
CA PHE A 27 -10.32 -6.05 0.73
C PHE A 27 -10.88 -4.84 1.50
N ILE A 28 -11.88 -5.08 2.36
CA ILE A 28 -12.51 -4.01 3.16
C ILE A 28 -11.52 -3.45 4.18
N THR A 29 -10.80 -4.33 4.89
CA THR A 29 -9.80 -3.94 5.89
C THR A 29 -8.69 -3.11 5.24
N GLY A 30 -8.13 -3.57 4.12
CA GLY A 30 -7.04 -2.87 3.43
C GLY A 30 -7.44 -1.47 2.97
N GLY A 31 -8.65 -1.32 2.41
CA GLY A 31 -9.15 -0.02 1.99
C GLY A 31 -9.44 0.91 3.16
N THR A 32 -10.08 0.39 4.21
CA THR A 32 -10.37 1.16 5.43
C THR A 32 -9.08 1.67 6.08
N LEU A 33 -8.06 0.81 6.20
CA LEU A 33 -6.75 1.21 6.74
C LEU A 33 -6.07 2.25 5.85
N GLY A 34 -6.11 2.09 4.53
CA GLY A 34 -5.56 3.07 3.59
C GLY A 34 -6.24 4.44 3.69
N PHE A 35 -7.58 4.45 3.76
CA PHE A 35 -8.36 5.69 3.89
C PHE A 35 -8.10 6.38 5.23
N VAL A 36 -8.28 5.66 6.34
CA VAL A 36 -8.15 6.20 7.69
C VAL A 36 -6.70 6.64 7.95
N GLY A 37 -5.71 5.85 7.52
CA GLY A 37 -4.31 6.20 7.66
C GLY A 37 -3.97 7.51 6.94
N ASP A 38 -4.47 7.70 5.72
CA ASP A 38 -4.24 8.95 4.99
C ASP A 38 -4.95 10.15 5.62
N VAL A 39 -6.19 9.99 6.10
CA VAL A 39 -6.90 11.04 6.84
C VAL A 39 -6.13 11.44 8.10
N ILE A 40 -5.60 10.47 8.86
CA ILE A 40 -4.76 10.74 10.03
C ILE A 40 -3.49 11.48 9.63
N CYS A 41 -2.81 11.08 8.55
CA CYS A 41 -1.64 11.80 8.05
C CYS A 41 -1.97 13.24 7.65
N GLN A 42 -3.05 13.44 6.90
CA GLN A 42 -3.47 14.75 6.44
C GLN A 42 -3.84 15.69 7.60
N VAL A 43 -4.56 15.20 8.60
CA VAL A 43 -4.98 16.02 9.75
C VAL A 43 -3.85 16.18 10.77
N GLY A 44 -3.20 15.07 11.14
CA GLY A 44 -2.24 15.03 12.24
C GLY A 44 -0.82 15.48 11.86
N LEU A 45 -0.38 15.21 10.63
CA LEU A 45 0.98 15.56 10.19
C LEU A 45 0.99 16.78 9.27
N GLU A 46 0.01 16.88 8.37
CA GLU A 46 -0.06 17.99 7.40
C GLU A 46 -0.90 19.17 7.92
N GLY A 47 -1.59 19.03 9.06
CA GLY A 47 -2.37 20.11 9.68
C GLY A 47 -3.64 20.50 8.94
N LYS A 48 -4.10 19.69 7.98
CA LYS A 48 -5.28 19.99 7.16
C LYS A 48 -6.55 20.02 8.01
N LYS A 49 -7.46 20.94 7.65
CA LYS A 49 -8.72 21.15 8.35
C LYS A 49 -9.88 20.44 7.65
N LEU A 50 -10.87 20.05 8.45
CA LEU A 50 -12.14 19.47 7.98
C LEU A 50 -13.10 20.52 7.38
N ASP A 51 -12.77 21.80 7.50
CA ASP A 51 -13.60 22.88 6.98
C ASP A 51 -13.31 23.13 5.50
N LYS A 52 -14.35 22.97 4.66
CA LYS A 52 -14.28 23.15 3.20
C LYS A 52 -13.95 24.60 2.79
N SER A 53 -14.15 25.56 3.69
CA SER A 53 -13.81 26.97 3.46
C SER A 53 -12.31 27.25 3.61
N SER A 54 -11.55 26.35 4.25
CA SER A 54 -10.11 26.51 4.43
C SER A 54 -9.35 26.18 3.15
N SER A 55 -8.31 26.96 2.84
CA SER A 55 -7.36 26.65 1.76
C SER A 55 -6.64 25.31 1.96
N GLU A 56 -6.65 24.78 3.20
CA GLU A 56 -6.00 23.53 3.62
C GLU A 56 -7.03 22.41 3.87
N PHE A 57 -8.01 22.26 2.98
CA PHE A 57 -9.02 21.20 3.10
C PHE A 57 -8.44 19.81 2.80
N ILE A 58 -9.00 18.78 3.44
CA ILE A 58 -8.62 17.38 3.23
C ILE A 58 -8.78 16.98 1.76
N ASP A 59 -7.73 16.40 1.20
CA ASP A 59 -7.73 15.82 -0.14
C ASP A 59 -8.37 14.42 -0.10
N ILE A 60 -9.69 14.38 -0.26
CA ILE A 60 -10.46 13.12 -0.31
C ILE A 60 -10.06 12.26 -1.50
N ARG A 61 -9.63 12.86 -2.62
CA ARG A 61 -9.21 12.10 -3.81
C ARG A 61 -7.96 11.28 -3.51
N ARG A 62 -7.00 11.85 -2.75
CA ARG A 62 -5.84 11.12 -2.25
C ARG A 62 -6.24 9.98 -1.31
N SER A 63 -7.12 10.22 -0.36
CA SER A 63 -7.57 9.18 0.58
C SER A 63 -8.31 8.03 -0.12
N LEU A 64 -9.15 8.36 -1.10
CA LEU A 64 -9.81 7.35 -1.95
C LEU A 64 -8.81 6.57 -2.79
N SER A 65 -7.78 7.23 -3.33
CA SER A 65 -6.72 6.56 -4.09
C SER A 65 -5.99 5.52 -3.24
N LEU A 66 -5.65 5.87 -1.99
CA LEU A 66 -5.01 4.97 -1.04
C LEU A 66 -5.95 3.88 -0.53
N SER A 67 -7.24 4.19 -0.37
CA SER A 67 -8.27 3.19 -0.07
C SER A 67 -8.37 2.15 -1.19
N ILE A 68 -8.44 2.57 -2.44
CA ILE A 68 -8.53 1.66 -3.60
C ILE A 68 -7.25 0.82 -3.67
N PHE A 69 -6.08 1.45 -3.57
CA PHE A 69 -4.82 0.73 -3.53
C PHE A 69 -4.77 -0.30 -2.38
N GLY A 70 -5.14 0.09 -1.16
CA GLY A 70 -5.18 -0.79 0.00
C GLY A 70 -6.14 -1.97 -0.18
N SER A 71 -7.32 -1.74 -0.72
CA SER A 71 -8.30 -2.79 -1.02
C SER A 71 -7.78 -3.78 -2.05
N PHE A 72 -7.34 -3.31 -3.21
CA PHE A 72 -6.93 -4.19 -4.31
C PHE A 72 -5.58 -4.85 -4.05
N TYR A 73 -4.57 -4.06 -3.67
CA TYR A 73 -3.22 -4.55 -3.53
C TYR A 73 -3.05 -5.35 -2.23
N SER A 74 -3.29 -4.72 -1.07
CA SER A 74 -3.10 -5.38 0.22
C SER A 74 -4.17 -6.45 0.45
N GLY A 75 -5.43 -6.17 0.11
CA GLY A 75 -6.54 -7.08 0.35
C GLY A 75 -6.66 -8.23 -0.66
N GLY A 76 -6.23 -8.01 -1.91
CA GLY A 76 -6.31 -8.98 -2.98
C GLY A 76 -4.98 -9.63 -3.34
N ILE A 77 -4.05 -8.81 -3.84
CA ILE A 77 -2.78 -9.30 -4.39
C ILE A 77 -1.90 -9.92 -3.30
N CYS A 78 -1.66 -9.20 -2.18
CA CYS A 78 -0.78 -9.69 -1.11
C CYS A 78 -1.28 -11.00 -0.49
N VAL A 79 -2.59 -11.16 -0.31
CA VAL A 79 -3.18 -12.40 0.25
C VAL A 79 -2.84 -13.61 -0.62
N ARG A 80 -2.95 -13.48 -1.95
CA ARG A 80 -2.60 -14.55 -2.89
C ARG A 80 -1.10 -14.74 -3.03
N LEU A 81 -0.33 -13.66 -2.96
CA LEU A 81 1.11 -13.74 -3.08
C LEU A 81 1.75 -14.41 -1.85
N TYR A 82 1.29 -14.07 -0.65
CA TYR A 82 1.82 -14.67 0.58
C TYR A 82 1.44 -16.14 0.72
N SER A 83 0.31 -16.59 0.16
CA SER A 83 0.02 -18.03 0.07
C SER A 83 0.93 -18.76 -0.91
N LEU A 84 1.53 -18.05 -1.87
CA LEU A 84 2.49 -18.60 -2.83
C LEU A 84 3.92 -18.69 -2.26
N TYR A 85 4.30 -17.85 -1.29
CA TYR A 85 5.66 -17.85 -0.70
C TYR A 85 6.13 -19.21 -0.17
N PRO A 86 5.31 -20.01 0.56
CA PRO A 86 5.70 -21.35 0.97
C PRO A 86 6.03 -22.30 -0.19
N HIS A 87 5.38 -22.11 -1.34
CA HIS A 87 5.58 -22.91 -2.55
C HIS A 87 6.85 -22.51 -3.30
N LEU A 88 7.20 -21.22 -3.29
CA LEU A 88 8.42 -20.67 -3.89
C LEU A 88 9.66 -20.86 -3.01
N THR A 89 9.48 -21.16 -1.72
CA THR A 89 10.58 -21.43 -0.80
C THR A 89 11.38 -22.65 -1.28
N PRO A 90 12.70 -22.56 -1.48
CA PRO A 90 13.49 -23.68 -1.97
C PRO A 90 13.57 -24.82 -0.94
N SER A 91 13.81 -26.06 -1.39
CA SER A 91 13.74 -27.25 -0.52
C SER A 91 14.68 -27.20 0.69
N PHE A 92 15.87 -26.60 0.55
CA PHE A 92 16.82 -26.44 1.68
C PHE A 92 16.27 -25.49 2.76
N ALA A 93 15.54 -24.45 2.35
CA ALA A 93 14.89 -23.47 3.21
C ALA A 93 13.67 -24.05 3.95
N LYS A 94 13.02 -25.09 3.39
CA LYS A 94 11.83 -25.70 3.99
C LYS A 94 12.11 -26.43 5.30
N SER A 95 13.35 -26.84 5.55
CA SER A 95 13.73 -27.63 6.72
C SER A 95 13.77 -26.82 8.02
N ARG A 96 14.00 -25.50 7.97
CA ARG A 96 14.17 -24.64 9.14
C ARG A 96 13.18 -23.49 9.13
N GLN A 97 12.36 -23.37 10.18
CA GLN A 97 11.32 -22.33 10.28
C GLN A 97 11.91 -20.91 10.19
N LEU A 98 13.07 -20.67 10.82
CA LEU A 98 13.79 -19.40 10.73
C LEU A 98 14.15 -19.06 9.28
N PHE A 99 14.65 -20.04 8.52
CA PHE A 99 15.07 -19.81 7.14
C PHE A 99 13.87 -19.53 6.22
N LYS A 100 12.71 -20.17 6.45
CA LYS A 100 11.46 -19.82 5.75
C LYS A 100 11.09 -18.35 5.95
N GLY A 101 11.15 -17.87 7.19
CA GLY A 101 10.88 -16.48 7.53
C GLY A 101 11.85 -15.52 6.85
N MET A 102 13.16 -15.81 6.94
CA MET A 102 14.20 -15.01 6.28
C MET A 102 14.02 -14.96 4.75
N TRP A 103 13.70 -16.10 4.13
CA TRP A 103 13.44 -16.17 2.70
C TRP A 103 12.21 -15.36 2.31
N ALA A 104 11.10 -15.53 3.00
CA ALA A 104 9.87 -14.78 2.76
C ALA A 104 10.09 -13.27 2.90
N SER A 105 10.73 -12.83 3.99
CA SER A 105 11.06 -11.42 4.20
C SER A 105 12.03 -10.88 3.15
N GLY A 106 13.01 -11.69 2.72
CA GLY A 106 13.95 -11.31 1.67
C GLY A 106 13.25 -11.12 0.32
N MET A 107 12.43 -12.09 -0.09
CA MET A 107 11.60 -11.99 -1.30
C MET A 107 10.68 -10.77 -1.24
N ASP A 108 10.07 -10.52 -0.08
CA ASP A 108 9.14 -9.41 0.08
C ASP A 108 9.84 -8.05 -0.08
N ASN A 109 10.93 -7.83 0.66
CA ASN A 109 11.59 -6.53 0.68
C ASN A 109 12.47 -6.26 -0.55
N PHE A 110 13.15 -7.27 -1.09
CA PHE A 110 14.10 -7.07 -2.18
C PHE A 110 13.52 -7.33 -3.56
N ILE A 111 12.43 -8.08 -3.67
CA ILE A 111 11.81 -8.40 -4.96
C ILE A 111 10.41 -7.81 -5.05
N HIS A 112 9.52 -8.19 -4.14
CA HIS A 112 8.13 -7.80 -4.23
C HIS A 112 7.92 -6.29 -4.11
N VAL A 113 8.52 -5.65 -3.09
CA VAL A 113 8.34 -4.21 -2.86
C VAL A 113 8.83 -3.37 -4.05
N PRO A 114 10.10 -3.45 -4.50
CA PRO A 114 10.60 -2.57 -5.55
C PRO A 114 10.02 -2.87 -6.93
N PHE A 115 9.75 -4.14 -7.27
CA PHE A 115 9.34 -4.53 -8.62
C PHE A 115 7.83 -4.71 -8.79
N CYS A 116 7.07 -4.92 -7.71
CA CYS A 116 5.62 -5.10 -7.79
C CYS A 116 4.86 -4.01 -7.03
N TYR A 117 5.18 -3.79 -5.76
CA TYR A 117 4.41 -2.88 -4.90
C TYR A 117 4.53 -1.43 -5.36
N THR A 118 5.76 -0.93 -5.48
CA THR A 118 6.01 0.47 -5.80
C THR A 118 5.47 0.85 -7.19
N PRO A 119 5.71 0.09 -8.27
CA PRO A 119 5.12 0.38 -9.58
C PRO A 119 3.59 0.40 -9.53
N MET A 120 2.98 -0.61 -8.90
CA MET A 120 1.52 -0.71 -8.84
C MET A 120 0.91 0.41 -7.99
N PHE A 121 1.59 0.84 -6.93
CA PHE A 121 1.21 1.98 -6.12
C PHE A 121 1.12 3.25 -6.96
N TYR A 122 2.17 3.55 -7.73
CA TYR A 122 2.15 4.72 -8.60
C TYR A 122 1.06 4.58 -9.65
N PHE A 123 0.98 3.46 -10.38
CA PHE A 123 -0.04 3.32 -11.43
C PHE A 123 -1.48 3.48 -10.92
N ILE A 124 -1.83 2.90 -9.77
CA ILE A 124 -3.19 3.05 -9.21
C ILE A 124 -3.41 4.47 -8.71
N THR A 125 -2.51 4.98 -7.86
CA THR A 125 -2.74 6.25 -7.18
C THR A 125 -2.64 7.44 -8.12
N ASP A 126 -1.68 7.44 -9.04
CA ASP A 126 -1.53 8.48 -10.04
C ASP A 126 -2.59 8.38 -11.13
N GLY A 127 -3.00 7.17 -11.52
CA GLY A 127 -4.10 6.95 -12.44
C GLY A 127 -5.40 7.57 -11.92
N ILE A 128 -5.71 7.38 -10.63
CA ILE A 128 -6.89 8.00 -9.99
C ILE A 128 -6.74 9.53 -9.90
N LYS A 129 -5.51 10.03 -9.77
CA LYS A 129 -5.19 11.48 -9.80
C LYS A 129 -5.18 12.07 -11.21
N GLY A 130 -5.28 11.26 -12.26
CA GLY A 130 -5.30 11.70 -13.65
C GLY A 130 -3.92 12.12 -14.18
N VAL A 131 -2.84 11.61 -13.58
CA VAL A 131 -1.49 11.78 -14.11
C VAL A 131 -1.28 10.83 -15.28
N SER A 132 -0.56 11.26 -16.32
CA SER A 132 -0.26 10.40 -17.47
C SER A 132 0.65 9.23 -17.09
N PHE A 133 0.59 8.17 -17.90
CA PHE A 133 1.42 6.98 -17.72
C PHE A 133 2.92 7.31 -17.75
N GLU A 134 3.37 8.22 -18.64
CA GLU A 134 4.78 8.65 -18.66
C GLU A 134 5.16 9.39 -17.39
N GLY A 135 4.25 10.20 -16.84
CA GLY A 135 4.47 10.90 -15.56
C GLY A 135 4.66 9.93 -14.40
N SER A 136 3.85 8.88 -14.33
CA SER A 136 3.99 7.83 -13.31
C SER A 136 5.27 7.02 -13.46
N LEU A 137 5.64 6.66 -14.70
CA LEU A 137 6.91 5.98 -14.98
C LEU A 137 8.12 6.85 -14.63
N GLY A 138 8.08 8.15 -14.94
CA GLY A 138 9.13 9.09 -14.59
C GLY A 138 9.36 9.14 -13.07
N LYS A 139 8.29 9.22 -12.28
CA LYS A 139 8.38 9.16 -10.81
C LYS A 139 8.96 7.84 -10.32
N LEU A 140 8.54 6.72 -10.91
CA LEU A 140 9.06 5.40 -10.57
C LEU A 140 10.56 5.28 -10.83
N ILE A 141 11.04 5.74 -11.99
CA ILE A 141 12.47 5.74 -12.34
C ILE A 141 13.26 6.60 -11.35
N ILE A 142 12.78 7.80 -11.03
CA ILE A 142 13.45 8.67 -10.05
C ILE A 142 13.51 8.00 -8.67
N PHE A 143 12.45 7.30 -8.26
CA PHE A 143 12.42 6.58 -6.99
C PHE A 143 13.39 5.39 -6.98
N THR A 144 13.43 4.59 -8.06
CA THR A 144 14.27 3.39 -8.15
C THR A 144 15.76 3.72 -8.32
N PHE A 145 16.11 4.76 -9.09
CA PHE A 145 17.50 5.10 -9.42
C PHE A 145 18.04 6.30 -8.64
N GLY A 146 17.23 6.92 -7.79
CA GLY A 146 17.62 8.03 -6.93
C GLY A 146 17.79 9.37 -7.65
N THR A 147 18.33 10.35 -6.92
CA THR A 147 18.44 11.76 -7.34
C THR A 147 19.25 11.97 -8.63
N HIS A 148 20.11 11.02 -9.00
CA HIS A 148 20.93 11.12 -10.20
C HIS A 148 20.11 11.04 -11.51
N ALA A 149 18.94 10.39 -11.49
CA ALA A 149 18.01 10.36 -12.61
C ALA A 149 17.12 11.62 -12.69
N ARG A 150 16.97 12.35 -11.57
CA ARG A 150 16.09 13.52 -11.46
C ARG A 150 16.57 14.69 -12.31
N SER A 151 17.88 14.92 -12.41
CA SER A 151 18.43 16.01 -13.23
C SER A 151 18.08 15.82 -14.70
N ASN A 152 18.31 14.63 -15.26
CA ASN A 152 18.08 14.35 -16.68
C ASN A 152 16.60 14.39 -17.09
N PHE A 153 15.69 13.97 -16.20
CA PHE A 153 14.26 14.00 -16.50
C PHE A 153 13.71 15.44 -16.54
N LEU A 154 14.14 16.30 -15.61
CA LEU A 154 13.71 17.70 -15.59
C LEU A 154 14.23 18.50 -16.80
N THR A 155 15.44 18.19 -17.28
CA THR A 155 15.98 18.84 -18.48
C THR A 155 15.18 18.48 -19.74
N ASN A 156 14.75 17.23 -19.87
CA ASN A 156 13.96 16.76 -21.01
C ASN A 156 12.50 17.23 -20.98
N TYR A 157 11.91 17.37 -19.78
CA TYR A 157 10.52 17.85 -19.67
C TYR A 157 10.41 19.34 -20.03
N ASN A 158 11.35 20.17 -19.56
CA ASN A 158 11.35 21.61 -19.84
C ASN A 158 11.72 21.97 -21.30
N SER A 159 12.24 21.02 -22.07
CA SER A 159 12.55 21.21 -23.49
C SER A 159 11.44 20.76 -24.43
N ALA A 160 10.39 20.10 -23.89
CA ALA A 160 9.23 19.63 -24.63
C ALA A 160 7.98 20.51 -24.46
N SER A 161 8.06 21.57 -23.65
CA SER A 161 7.04 22.60 -23.42
C SER A 161 7.44 23.93 -24.06
#